data_AF-A0A443NTB8-F1
#
_entry.id   AF-A0A443NTB8-F1
#
_cell.length_a   1.000
_cell.length_b   1.000
_cell.length_c   1.000
_cell.angle_alpha   90.00
_cell.angle_beta   90.00
_cell.angle_gamma   90.00
#
_symmetry.space_group_name_H-M   'P 1'
#
loop_
_entity.id
_entity.type
_entity.pdbx_description
1 polymer ?
#
loop_
_entity_poly.entity_id
_entity_poly.type
_entity_poly.pdbx_seq_one_letter_code
_entity_poly.pdbx_strand_id
1 'polypeptide(L)'
;MSAYRVPRQWNACPISHRRTVVMPGRVAFSTTHRPSLSSKEFNMGKSYPSVSEEYKKAIEKCKRKLRGFIADRNCAPLMLRLAWHSAGTYDVKTKTGGPFGTMKHAAELAHNANNGLDIAVRLLEPIKEKFPILSYADFYQLAGVVAVEVTGGPEVPFHPGREDKPEPPVEGRLPDATKGSDHLRDVFVTHMGLSDQDIVALSGGHTLDEDAFFADYSEAHLKLSELGFAES
;
A
#
# COMPACT_ATOMS: atom_id res chain seq x y z
N MET A 1 -0.59 45.65 -21.14
CA MET A 1 0.08 44.44 -21.68
C MET A 1 0.01 43.36 -20.62
N SER A 2 -1.16 42.74 -20.40
CA SER A 2 -1.56 41.40 -20.90
C SER A 2 -0.49 40.34 -20.61
N ALA A 3 -0.51 39.65 -19.46
CA ALA A 3 -1.32 38.48 -19.11
C ALA A 3 -0.93 37.20 -19.89
N TYR A 4 -0.29 36.26 -19.21
CA TYR A 4 -0.40 34.82 -19.51
C TYR A 4 -0.65 34.07 -18.20
N ARG A 5 -1.93 33.86 -17.93
CA ARG A 5 -2.47 32.94 -16.94
C ARG A 5 -3.10 31.82 -17.77
N VAL A 6 -2.63 30.58 -17.61
CA VAL A 6 -3.25 29.42 -18.28
C VAL A 6 -3.99 28.60 -17.21
N PRO A 7 -5.33 28.62 -17.18
CA PRO A 7 -6.11 27.72 -16.36
C PRO A 7 -6.37 26.41 -17.12
N ARG A 8 -6.07 25.25 -16.53
CA ARG A 8 -6.58 23.96 -17.02
C ARG A 8 -7.82 23.56 -16.23
N GLN A 9 -8.97 23.90 -16.78
CA GLN A 9 -10.24 23.22 -16.51
C GLN A 9 -10.16 21.82 -17.13
N TRP A 10 -10.31 20.77 -16.33
CA TRP A 10 -10.71 19.46 -16.84
C TRP A 10 -12.23 19.39 -16.76
N ASN A 11 -12.88 19.75 -17.87
CA ASN A 11 -14.29 19.46 -18.08
C ASN A 11 -14.46 17.96 -18.33
N ALA A 12 -15.42 17.39 -17.59
CA ALA A 12 -15.99 16.08 -17.82
C ALA A 12 -16.53 15.95 -19.26
N CYS A 13 -16.32 14.79 -19.88
CA CYS A 13 -16.99 14.41 -21.12
C CYS A 13 -17.88 13.18 -20.84
N PRO A 14 -19.22 13.31 -20.90
CA PRO A 14 -20.15 12.18 -20.80
C PRO A 14 -20.52 11.70 -22.20
N ILE A 15 -20.20 10.45 -22.55
CA ILE A 15 -20.73 9.82 -23.76
C ILE A 15 -21.40 8.51 -23.37
N SER A 16 -22.69 8.62 -23.07
CA SER A 16 -23.63 7.55 -23.41
C SER A 16 -23.91 7.66 -24.91
N HIS A 17 -24.00 6.52 -25.60
CA HIS A 17 -25.07 6.16 -26.54
C HIS A 17 -24.67 4.86 -27.26
N ARG A 18 -25.49 3.82 -27.04
CA ARG A 18 -25.51 2.60 -27.84
C ARG A 18 -25.72 2.96 -29.32
N ARG A 19 -24.87 2.43 -30.20
CA ARG A 19 -25.26 2.12 -31.58
C ARG A 19 -24.79 0.71 -31.91
N THR A 20 -25.77 -0.18 -32.01
CA THR A 20 -25.64 -1.50 -32.61
C THR A 20 -25.40 -1.32 -34.10
N VAL A 21 -24.25 -1.75 -34.60
CA VAL A 21 -23.98 -1.86 -36.04
C VAL A 21 -24.14 -3.34 -36.41
N VAL A 22 -25.17 -3.65 -37.18
CA VAL A 22 -25.39 -4.98 -37.79
C VAL A 22 -24.75 -4.98 -39.17
N MET A 23 -23.79 -5.88 -39.40
CA MET A 23 -23.22 -6.17 -40.72
C MET A 23 -23.71 -7.56 -41.17
N PRO A 24 -24.16 -7.76 -42.42
CA PRO A 24 -24.59 -9.06 -42.92
C PRO A 24 -23.42 -9.81 -43.55
N GLY A 25 -23.19 -11.06 -43.14
CA GLY A 25 -22.23 -11.95 -43.79
C GLY A 25 -21.93 -13.21 -42.99
N ARG A 26 -22.55 -14.33 -43.35
CA ARG A 26 -22.35 -15.66 -42.75
C ARG A 26 -21.00 -16.26 -43.16
N VAL A 27 -20.28 -16.84 -42.20
CA VAL A 27 -19.62 -18.15 -42.37
C VAL A 27 -19.81 -18.93 -41.08
N ALA A 28 -20.49 -20.07 -41.16
CA ALA A 28 -20.66 -21.00 -40.05
C ALA A 28 -19.46 -21.94 -40.00
N PHE A 29 -18.82 -22.05 -38.84
CA PHE A 29 -17.86 -23.13 -38.55
C PHE A 29 -18.42 -24.00 -37.43
N SER A 30 -18.53 -25.30 -37.71
CA SER A 30 -19.10 -26.31 -36.83
C SER A 30 -18.06 -26.82 -35.82
N THR A 31 -18.47 -26.80 -34.55
CA THR A 31 -18.24 -27.76 -33.47
C THR A 31 -16.87 -28.43 -33.31
N THR A 32 -16.14 -28.03 -32.25
CA THR A 32 -15.65 -29.01 -31.26
C THR A 32 -15.88 -28.46 -29.85
N HIS A 33 -16.64 -29.21 -29.05
CA HIS A 33 -16.91 -28.92 -27.65
C HIS A 33 -15.62 -29.16 -26.86
N ARG A 34 -14.92 -28.08 -26.49
CA ARG A 34 -13.82 -28.16 -25.53
C ARG A 34 -14.45 -28.34 -24.14
N PRO A 35 -14.16 -29.41 -23.38
CA PRO A 35 -14.72 -29.55 -22.05
C PRO A 35 -14.23 -28.37 -21.20
N SER A 36 -15.16 -27.59 -20.68
CA SER A 36 -14.88 -26.59 -19.66
C SER A 36 -14.44 -27.34 -18.42
N LEU A 37 -13.12 -27.49 -18.26
CA LEU A 37 -12.54 -27.82 -16.96
C LEU A 37 -12.95 -26.68 -16.03
N SER A 38 -13.95 -26.96 -15.21
CA SER A 38 -14.30 -26.20 -14.02
C SER A 38 -13.04 -26.08 -13.16
N SER A 39 -12.28 -25.01 -13.36
CA SER A 39 -11.24 -24.56 -12.44
C SER A 39 -11.94 -24.08 -11.17
N LYS A 40 -12.32 -25.03 -10.31
CA LYS A 40 -12.48 -24.74 -8.89
C LYS A 40 -11.07 -24.57 -8.33
N GLU A 41 -10.44 -23.44 -8.66
CA GLU A 41 -9.42 -22.88 -7.78
C GLU A 41 -10.15 -22.59 -6.47
N PHE A 42 -9.93 -23.44 -5.46
CA PHE A 42 -10.36 -23.17 -4.10
C PHE A 42 -9.59 -21.94 -3.62
N ASN A 43 -10.15 -20.76 -3.87
CA ASN A 43 -9.69 -19.52 -3.29
C ASN A 43 -10.02 -19.59 -1.80
N MET A 44 -9.06 -20.04 -0.96
CA MET A 44 -9.20 -19.91 0.49
C MET A 44 -9.12 -18.42 0.82
N GLY A 45 -10.26 -17.75 0.72
CA GLY A 45 -10.41 -16.35 1.08
C GLY A 45 -9.99 -16.11 2.53
N LYS A 46 -9.56 -14.87 2.82
CA LYS A 46 -9.20 -14.44 4.18
C LYS A 46 -10.39 -14.67 5.12
N SER A 47 -10.15 -15.37 6.23
CA SER A 47 -11.11 -15.51 7.33
C SER A 47 -10.76 -14.48 8.40
N TYR A 48 -11.59 -13.45 8.55
CA TYR A 48 -11.36 -12.39 9.52
C TYR A 48 -11.94 -12.77 10.89
N PRO A 49 -11.21 -12.50 12.00
CA PRO A 49 -11.73 -12.73 13.33
C PRO A 49 -12.93 -11.81 13.62
N SER A 50 -13.85 -12.28 14.47
CA SER A 50 -14.88 -11.42 15.03
C SER A 50 -14.31 -10.58 16.16
N VAL A 51 -14.62 -9.29 16.17
CA VAL A 51 -14.28 -8.36 17.24
C VAL A 51 -15.55 -7.82 17.89
N SER A 52 -15.45 -7.39 19.14
CA SER A 52 -16.60 -6.84 19.88
C SER A 52 -17.13 -5.56 19.22
N GLU A 53 -18.41 -5.25 19.47
CA GLU A 53 -19.01 -3.98 18.99
C GLU A 53 -18.32 -2.75 19.59
N GLU A 54 -17.77 -2.87 20.80
CA GLU A 54 -16.95 -1.82 21.40
C GLU A 54 -15.66 -1.58 20.61
N TYR A 55 -14.98 -2.65 20.20
CA TYR A 55 -13.77 -2.57 19.39
C TYR A 55 -14.05 -1.91 18.04
N LYS A 56 -15.14 -2.28 17.35
CA LYS A 56 -15.56 -1.65 16.09
C LYS A 56 -15.82 -0.15 16.27
N LYS A 57 -16.54 0.24 17.33
CA LYS A 57 -16.77 1.65 17.67
C LYS A 57 -15.48 2.40 17.97
N ALA A 58 -14.51 1.74 18.62
CA ALA A 58 -13.19 2.30 18.89
C ALA A 58 -12.40 2.54 17.60
N ILE A 59 -12.40 1.59 16.65
CA ILE A 59 -11.80 1.75 15.31
C ILE A 59 -12.38 2.96 14.60
N GLU A 60 -13.71 3.11 14.55
CA GLU A 60 -14.35 4.24 13.87
C GLU A 60 -13.99 5.59 14.50
N LYS A 61 -13.98 5.65 15.83
CA LYS A 61 -13.55 6.86 16.57
C LYS A 61 -12.07 7.17 16.33
N CYS A 62 -11.23 6.14 16.31
CA CYS A 62 -9.80 6.25 16.06
C CYS A 62 -9.52 6.73 14.64
N LYS A 63 -10.18 6.15 13.62
CA LYS A 63 -10.08 6.55 12.21
C LYS A 63 -10.35 8.05 12.05
N ARG A 64 -11.41 8.58 12.69
CA ARG A 64 -11.71 10.03 12.65
C ARG A 64 -10.62 10.89 13.31
N LYS A 65 -10.07 10.47 14.44
CA LYS A 65 -8.98 11.20 15.10
C LYS A 65 -7.69 11.18 14.27
N LEU A 66 -7.34 10.03 13.71
CA LEU A 66 -6.19 9.88 12.82
C LEU A 66 -6.33 10.77 11.59
N ARG A 67 -7.51 10.83 10.94
CA ARG A 67 -7.75 11.69 9.78
C ARG A 67 -7.42 13.16 10.08
N GLY A 68 -7.99 13.69 11.16
CA GLY A 68 -7.74 15.08 11.56
C GLY A 68 -6.28 15.33 11.92
N PHE A 69 -5.66 14.42 12.67
CA PHE A 69 -4.26 14.56 13.10
C PHE A 69 -3.27 14.48 11.94
N ILE A 70 -3.41 13.49 11.06
CA ILE A 70 -2.48 13.24 9.95
C ILE A 70 -2.54 14.39 8.94
N ALA A 71 -3.75 14.91 8.66
CA ALA A 71 -3.94 16.08 7.81
C ALA A 71 -3.35 17.36 8.43
N ASP A 72 -3.62 17.62 9.72
CA ASP A 72 -3.11 18.80 10.43
C ASP A 72 -1.57 18.83 10.51
N ARG A 73 -0.95 17.67 10.74
CA ARG A 73 0.50 17.52 10.89
C ARG A 73 1.26 17.33 9.59
N ASN A 74 0.55 17.20 8.47
CA ASN A 74 1.12 16.85 7.17
C ASN A 74 2.11 15.67 7.23
N CYS A 75 1.74 14.60 7.96
CA CYS A 75 2.63 13.48 8.25
C CYS A 75 2.19 12.16 7.59
N ALA A 76 1.30 12.23 6.59
CA ALA A 76 0.78 11.06 5.88
C ALA A 76 1.89 10.14 5.31
N PRO A 77 2.94 10.66 4.63
CA PRO A 77 3.98 9.79 4.08
C PRO A 77 4.70 8.98 5.16
N LEU A 78 4.98 9.61 6.30
CA LEU A 78 5.62 8.96 7.45
C LEU A 78 4.72 7.88 8.07
N MET A 79 3.40 8.11 8.14
CA MET A 79 2.44 7.12 8.65
C MET A 79 2.25 5.94 7.69
N LEU A 80 2.26 6.20 6.37
CA LEU A 80 2.25 5.13 5.37
C LEU A 80 3.54 4.30 5.46
N ARG A 81 4.71 4.95 5.58
CA ARG A 81 5.99 4.26 5.79
C ARG A 81 5.99 3.41 7.05
N LEU A 82 5.47 3.92 8.17
CA LEU A 82 5.33 3.14 9.41
C LEU A 82 4.50 1.87 9.20
N ALA A 83 3.34 1.99 8.55
CA ALA A 83 2.47 0.85 8.26
C ALA A 83 3.12 -0.16 7.31
N TRP A 84 3.81 0.33 6.28
CA TRP A 84 4.58 -0.48 5.33
C TRP A 84 5.70 -1.24 6.03
N HIS A 85 6.58 -0.57 6.78
CA HIS A 85 7.71 -1.20 7.48
C HIS A 85 7.22 -2.20 8.54
N SER A 86 6.10 -1.93 9.19
CA SER A 86 5.49 -2.88 10.13
C SER A 86 5.02 -4.16 9.44
N ALA A 87 4.51 -4.08 8.20
CA ALA A 87 3.99 -5.22 7.47
C ALA A 87 5.06 -5.96 6.64
N GLY A 88 6.04 -5.24 6.11
CA GLY A 88 7.06 -5.69 5.16
C GLY A 88 8.08 -6.68 5.73
N THR A 89 8.02 -6.97 7.02
CA THR A 89 8.89 -7.95 7.69
C THR A 89 8.33 -9.38 7.69
N TYR A 90 7.12 -9.58 7.15
CA TYR A 90 6.47 -10.89 7.11
C TYR A 90 7.23 -11.87 6.22
N ASP A 91 7.46 -13.07 6.74
CA ASP A 91 8.03 -14.19 5.98
C ASP A 91 7.02 -15.35 5.92
N VAL A 92 6.60 -15.72 4.71
CA VAL A 92 5.58 -16.76 4.45
C VAL A 92 6.03 -18.15 4.90
N LYS A 93 7.33 -18.43 4.84
CA LYS A 93 7.89 -19.76 5.15
C LYS A 93 7.86 -20.03 6.65
N THR A 94 8.33 -19.07 7.44
CA THR A 94 8.42 -19.18 8.91
C THR A 94 7.19 -18.62 9.63
N LYS A 95 6.34 -17.86 8.93
CA LYS A 95 5.16 -17.18 9.49
C LYS A 95 5.52 -16.19 10.62
N THR A 96 6.69 -15.59 10.52
CA THR A 96 7.24 -14.63 11.49
C THR A 96 7.26 -13.21 10.92
N GLY A 97 7.39 -12.20 11.79
CA GLY A 97 7.25 -10.79 11.41
C GLY A 97 5.83 -10.43 10.99
N GLY A 98 5.70 -9.32 10.26
CA GLY A 98 4.43 -8.80 9.78
C GLY A 98 3.73 -7.85 10.74
N PRO A 99 2.51 -7.38 10.40
CA PRO A 99 1.88 -6.22 11.02
C PRO A 99 1.26 -6.53 12.38
N PHE A 100 2.08 -6.90 13.37
CA PHE A 100 1.66 -7.36 14.70
C PHE A 100 2.15 -6.44 15.83
N GLY A 101 2.23 -5.14 15.56
CA GLY A 101 2.47 -4.12 16.59
C GLY A 101 3.88 -4.09 17.19
N THR A 102 4.84 -4.80 16.60
CA THR A 102 6.20 -4.92 17.12
C THR A 102 7.07 -3.68 16.87
N MET A 103 6.72 -2.85 15.89
CA MET A 103 7.42 -1.60 15.53
C MET A 103 7.55 -0.59 16.69
N LYS A 104 6.79 -0.75 17.78
CA LYS A 104 6.95 0.07 19.01
C LYS A 104 8.18 -0.31 19.85
N HIS A 105 8.75 -1.50 19.63
CA HIS A 105 9.87 -1.99 20.41
C HIS A 105 11.18 -1.33 19.98
N ALA A 106 11.99 -0.91 20.96
CA ALA A 106 13.27 -0.25 20.71
C ALA A 106 14.21 -1.09 19.83
N ALA A 107 14.16 -2.42 19.95
CA ALA A 107 14.97 -3.33 19.13
C ALA A 107 14.62 -3.22 17.64
N GLU A 108 13.33 -3.18 17.27
CA GLU A 108 12.91 -3.06 15.87
C GLU A 108 13.11 -1.63 15.34
N LEU A 109 12.89 -0.61 16.17
CA LEU A 109 13.17 0.78 15.81
C LEU A 109 14.66 1.04 15.55
N ALA A 110 15.55 0.27 16.18
CA ALA A 110 17.00 0.37 15.98
C ALA A 110 17.50 -0.24 14.66
N HIS A 111 16.65 -0.98 13.92
CA HIS A 111 17.01 -1.48 12.60
C HIS A 111 17.31 -0.31 11.64
N ASN A 112 18.35 -0.43 10.83
CA ASN A 112 18.83 0.66 9.98
C ASN A 112 17.75 1.17 9.01
N ALA A 113 16.98 0.25 8.42
CA ALA A 113 15.88 0.59 7.51
C ALA A 113 14.74 1.37 8.20
N ASN A 114 14.61 1.28 9.53
CA ASN A 114 13.55 1.90 10.33
C ASN A 114 13.94 3.29 10.87
N ASN A 115 15.11 3.83 10.49
CA ASN A 115 15.56 5.14 10.95
C ASN A 115 14.47 6.22 10.74
N GLY A 116 14.18 6.99 11.78
CA GLY A 116 13.14 8.02 11.83
C GLY A 116 11.72 7.53 12.15
N LEU A 117 11.46 6.22 12.21
CA LEU A 117 10.12 5.71 12.59
C LEU A 117 9.81 5.87 14.09
N ASP A 118 10.82 6.12 14.92
CA ASP A 118 10.63 6.50 16.33
C ASP A 118 9.82 7.80 16.44
N ILE A 119 9.98 8.72 15.48
CA ILE A 119 9.20 9.96 15.38
C ILE A 119 7.73 9.62 15.12
N ALA A 120 7.46 8.70 14.20
CA ALA A 120 6.11 8.28 13.85
C ALA A 120 5.39 7.64 15.05
N VAL A 121 6.07 6.71 15.74
CA VAL A 121 5.56 6.05 16.95
C VAL A 121 5.25 7.10 18.03
N ARG A 122 6.19 8.01 18.31
CA ARG A 122 6.03 9.07 19.31
C ARG A 122 4.89 10.04 18.98
N LEU A 123 4.69 10.37 17.70
CA LEU A 123 3.61 11.24 17.26
C LEU A 123 2.23 10.60 17.45
N LEU A 124 2.12 9.29 17.24
CA LEU A 124 0.86 8.58 17.33
C LEU A 124 0.49 8.15 18.76
N GLU A 125 1.47 8.03 19.66
CA GLU A 125 1.29 7.54 21.03
C GLU A 125 0.15 8.27 21.80
N PRO A 126 0.05 9.61 21.80
CA PRO A 126 -1.03 10.31 22.50
C PRO A 126 -2.44 10.06 21.94
N ILE A 127 -2.53 9.56 20.69
CA ILE A 127 -3.79 9.08 20.12
C ILE A 127 -4.03 7.64 20.55
N LYS A 128 -3.01 6.79 20.50
CA LYS A 128 -3.10 5.38 20.91
C LYS A 128 -3.54 5.22 22.37
N GLU A 129 -3.03 6.04 23.28
CA GLU A 129 -3.41 6.06 24.70
C GLU A 129 -4.92 6.27 24.92
N LYS A 130 -5.60 6.98 24.00
CA LYS A 130 -7.05 7.20 24.05
C LYS A 130 -7.86 5.98 23.60
N PHE A 131 -7.21 4.98 23.03
CA PHE A 131 -7.81 3.74 22.55
C PHE A 131 -7.04 2.51 23.08
N PRO A 132 -7.09 2.26 24.40
CA PRO A 132 -6.39 1.13 25.02
C PRO A 132 -6.93 -0.22 24.55
N ILE A 133 -8.21 -0.29 24.13
CA ILE A 133 -8.83 -1.50 23.60
C ILE A 133 -8.24 -1.95 22.26
N LEU A 134 -7.67 -1.03 21.47
CA LEU A 134 -7.09 -1.36 20.17
C LEU A 134 -5.67 -1.91 20.35
N SER A 135 -5.33 -2.96 19.60
CA SER A 135 -3.93 -3.39 19.47
C SER A 135 -3.10 -2.32 18.75
N TYR A 136 -1.79 -2.27 19.02
CA TYR A 136 -0.87 -1.46 18.22
C TYR A 136 -0.84 -1.93 16.78
N ALA A 137 -0.97 -3.23 16.55
CA ALA A 137 -1.06 -3.86 15.25
C ALA A 137 -2.16 -3.25 14.36
N ASP A 138 -3.41 -3.24 14.84
CA ASP A 138 -4.51 -2.63 14.11
C ASP A 138 -4.35 -1.12 14.00
N PHE A 139 -3.88 -0.48 15.06
CA PHE A 139 -3.74 0.98 15.11
C PHE A 139 -2.75 1.51 14.06
N TYR A 140 -1.56 0.90 13.91
CA TYR A 140 -0.58 1.32 12.90
C TYR A 140 -1.06 1.05 11.48
N GLN A 141 -1.71 -0.10 11.23
CA GLN A 141 -2.28 -0.38 9.91
C GLN A 141 -3.44 0.57 9.58
N LEU A 142 -4.26 0.94 10.57
CA LEU A 142 -5.31 1.95 10.40
C LEU A 142 -4.72 3.32 10.09
N ALA A 143 -3.60 3.70 10.73
CA ALA A 143 -2.89 4.95 10.42
C ALA A 143 -2.39 4.98 8.97
N GLY A 144 -1.85 3.88 8.44
CA GLY A 144 -1.46 3.77 7.04
C GLY A 144 -2.63 3.87 6.06
N VAL A 145 -3.75 3.19 6.34
CA VAL A 145 -4.98 3.30 5.54
C VAL A 145 -5.50 4.74 5.53
N VAL A 146 -5.53 5.38 6.69
CA VAL A 146 -5.95 6.78 6.80
C VAL A 146 -5.00 7.71 6.06
N ALA A 147 -3.69 7.46 6.12
CA ALA A 147 -2.70 8.26 5.40
C ALA A 147 -2.97 8.29 3.88
N VAL A 148 -3.24 7.13 3.28
CA VAL A 148 -3.61 7.04 1.85
C VAL A 148 -4.92 7.78 1.57
N GLU A 149 -5.91 7.64 2.45
CA GLU A 149 -7.22 8.26 2.25
C GLU A 149 -7.17 9.79 2.33
N VAL A 150 -6.45 10.37 3.30
CA VAL A 150 -6.38 11.82 3.49
C VAL A 150 -5.59 12.53 2.41
N THR A 151 -4.68 11.83 1.72
CA THR A 151 -3.94 12.35 0.56
C THR A 151 -4.68 12.15 -0.76
N GLY A 152 -5.94 11.70 -0.73
CA GLY A 152 -6.76 11.52 -1.93
C GLY A 152 -6.51 10.21 -2.68
N GLY A 153 -5.83 9.24 -2.06
CA GLY A 153 -5.65 7.90 -2.58
C GLY A 153 -6.91 7.05 -2.52
N PRO A 154 -6.84 5.77 -2.95
CA PRO A 154 -7.98 4.87 -2.94
C PRO A 154 -8.42 4.50 -1.52
N GLU A 155 -9.70 4.17 -1.35
CA GLU A 155 -10.20 3.59 -0.10
C GLU A 155 -9.70 2.15 0.04
N VAL A 156 -8.78 1.92 0.99
CA VAL A 156 -8.23 0.59 1.30
C VAL A 156 -9.12 -0.09 2.36
N PRO A 157 -9.69 -1.28 2.10
CA PRO A 157 -10.49 -2.00 3.08
C PRO A 157 -9.70 -2.35 4.33
N PHE A 158 -10.20 -1.93 5.50
CA PHE A 158 -9.60 -2.23 6.80
C PHE A 158 -10.44 -3.27 7.56
N HIS A 159 -9.79 -4.32 8.05
CA HIS A 159 -10.39 -5.36 8.88
C HIS A 159 -9.64 -5.44 10.22
N PRO A 160 -10.32 -5.23 11.36
CA PRO A 160 -9.69 -5.30 12.68
C PRO A 160 -9.50 -6.75 13.17
N GLY A 161 -8.76 -6.89 14.26
CA GLY A 161 -8.54 -8.13 14.99
C GLY A 161 -7.11 -8.66 14.91
N ARG A 162 -6.14 -7.83 14.50
CA ARG A 162 -4.72 -8.20 14.67
C ARG A 162 -4.34 -8.13 16.13
N GLU A 163 -3.61 -9.13 16.59
CA GLU A 163 -3.05 -9.16 17.95
C GLU A 163 -1.62 -8.61 17.95
N ASP A 164 -1.22 -8.02 19.07
CA ASP A 164 0.15 -7.59 19.28
C ASP A 164 1.03 -8.80 19.60
N LYS A 165 2.14 -8.97 18.86
CA LYS A 165 3.16 -9.98 19.16
C LYS A 165 4.23 -9.39 20.09
N PRO A 166 4.83 -10.21 20.97
CA PRO A 166 5.85 -9.75 21.91
C PRO A 166 7.21 -9.55 21.26
N GLU A 167 7.59 -10.43 20.34
CA GLU A 167 8.94 -10.48 19.77
C GLU A 167 9.00 -9.82 18.39
N PRO A 168 9.92 -8.87 18.17
CA PRO A 168 10.13 -8.27 16.86
C PRO A 168 10.76 -9.27 15.88
N PRO A 169 10.60 -9.04 14.56
CA PRO A 169 11.31 -9.81 13.55
C PRO A 169 12.81 -9.51 13.57
N VAL A 170 13.59 -10.39 12.96
CA VAL A 170 15.01 -10.13 12.69
C VAL A 170 15.19 -8.99 11.68
N GLU A 171 16.25 -8.22 11.82
CA GLU A 171 16.64 -7.18 10.87
C GLU A 171 16.95 -7.75 9.48
N GLY A 172 16.83 -6.92 8.43
CA GLY A 172 17.30 -7.23 7.08
C GLY A 172 16.24 -7.80 6.12
N ARG A 173 14.96 -7.84 6.53
CA ARG A 173 13.86 -8.34 5.68
C ARG A 173 13.26 -7.29 4.73
N LEU A 174 13.48 -6.01 5.01
CA LEU A 174 12.96 -4.92 4.19
C LEU A 174 13.81 -4.74 2.91
N PRO A 175 13.21 -4.21 1.82
CA PRO A 175 13.92 -4.04 0.56
C PRO A 175 15.05 -3.01 0.68
N ASP A 176 16.12 -3.24 -0.10
CA ASP A 176 17.29 -2.37 -0.19
C ASP A 176 17.14 -1.53 -1.45
N ALA A 177 17.12 -0.21 -1.27
CA ALA A 177 16.90 0.75 -2.35
C ALA A 177 18.02 0.74 -3.42
N THR A 178 19.20 0.21 -3.10
CA THR A 178 20.34 0.15 -4.02
C THR A 178 20.32 -1.05 -4.95
N LYS A 179 19.39 -1.99 -4.74
CA LYS A 179 19.29 -3.24 -5.51
C LYS A 179 18.19 -3.19 -6.57
N GLY A 180 18.28 -4.10 -7.55
CA GLY A 180 17.37 -4.17 -8.69
C GLY A 180 16.14 -5.07 -8.50
N SER A 181 15.48 -5.40 -9.61
CA SER A 181 14.23 -6.16 -9.65
C SER A 181 14.30 -7.56 -9.04
N ASP A 182 15.45 -8.23 -9.11
CA ASP A 182 15.60 -9.57 -8.54
C ASP A 182 15.49 -9.53 -7.01
N HIS A 183 16.06 -8.49 -6.39
CA HIS A 183 15.93 -8.25 -4.96
C HIS A 183 14.48 -7.92 -4.58
N LEU A 184 13.78 -7.13 -5.39
CA LEU A 184 12.36 -6.85 -5.16
C LEU A 184 11.52 -8.13 -5.21
N ARG A 185 11.78 -9.02 -6.18
CA ARG A 185 11.06 -10.31 -6.23
C ARG A 185 11.40 -11.21 -5.05
N ASP A 186 12.66 -11.24 -4.61
CA ASP A 186 13.03 -12.01 -3.42
C ASP A 186 12.27 -11.54 -2.17
N VAL A 187 12.24 -10.22 -1.92
CA VAL A 187 11.54 -9.67 -0.77
C VAL A 187 10.02 -9.81 -0.90
N PHE A 188 9.42 -9.31 -1.98
CA PHE A 188 7.96 -9.23 -2.08
C PHE A 188 7.33 -10.58 -2.45
N VAL A 189 7.93 -11.35 -3.36
CA VAL A 189 7.35 -12.64 -3.80
C VAL A 189 7.81 -13.76 -2.86
N THR A 190 9.11 -13.96 -2.71
CA THR A 190 9.63 -15.12 -1.95
C THR A 190 9.35 -15.02 -0.45
N HIS A 191 9.51 -13.84 0.15
CA HIS A 191 9.30 -13.63 1.58
C HIS A 191 7.88 -13.20 1.92
N MET A 192 7.32 -12.18 1.26
CA MET A 192 5.99 -11.68 1.62
C MET A 192 4.83 -12.43 0.97
N GLY A 193 5.07 -13.16 -0.13
CA GLY A 193 4.04 -13.90 -0.87
C GLY A 193 3.13 -13.01 -1.73
N LEU A 194 3.63 -11.86 -2.17
CA LEU A 194 2.94 -10.93 -3.07
C LEU A 194 3.24 -11.24 -4.53
N SER A 195 2.45 -10.67 -5.44
CA SER A 195 2.64 -10.81 -6.89
C SER A 195 3.49 -9.68 -7.49
N ASP A 196 3.99 -9.85 -8.71
CA ASP A 196 4.67 -8.78 -9.45
C ASP A 196 3.76 -7.54 -9.64
N GLN A 197 2.44 -7.73 -9.79
CA GLN A 197 1.49 -6.63 -9.85
C GLN A 197 1.45 -5.84 -8.54
N ASP A 198 1.53 -6.53 -7.40
CA ASP A 198 1.55 -5.89 -6.09
C ASP A 198 2.84 -5.09 -5.89
N ILE A 199 4.00 -5.58 -6.37
CA ILE A 199 5.27 -4.83 -6.31
C ILE A 199 5.11 -3.46 -6.97
N VAL A 200 4.60 -3.44 -8.20
CA VAL A 200 4.44 -2.20 -8.97
C VAL A 200 3.40 -1.29 -8.31
N ALA A 201 2.26 -1.84 -7.88
CA ALA A 201 1.22 -1.06 -7.23
C ALA A 201 1.69 -0.44 -5.90
N LEU A 202 2.42 -1.20 -5.08
CA LEU A 202 2.95 -0.73 -3.79
C LEU A 202 4.11 0.26 -3.94
N SER A 203 4.92 0.12 -5.00
CA SER A 203 5.96 1.11 -5.33
C SER A 203 5.36 2.49 -5.59
N GLY A 204 4.11 2.57 -6.06
CA GLY A 204 3.36 3.82 -6.19
C GLY A 204 3.15 4.57 -4.87
N GLY A 205 3.36 3.94 -3.70
CA GLY A 205 3.31 4.61 -2.40
C GLY A 205 4.34 5.74 -2.25
N HIS A 206 5.44 5.71 -3.01
CA HIS A 206 6.44 6.80 -3.04
C HIS A 206 5.88 8.12 -3.59
N THR A 207 4.73 8.09 -4.28
CA THR A 207 4.08 9.33 -4.79
C THR A 207 3.62 10.28 -3.69
N LEU A 208 3.50 9.81 -2.44
CA LEU A 208 3.14 10.66 -1.30
C LEU A 208 4.33 11.43 -0.71
N ASP A 209 5.54 10.95 -0.93
CA ASP A 209 6.76 11.63 -0.53
C ASP A 209 7.29 12.42 -1.74
N GLU A 210 6.82 13.67 -1.90
CA GLU A 210 7.15 14.49 -3.07
C GLU A 210 8.66 14.63 -3.26
N ASP A 211 9.42 14.84 -2.18
CA ASP A 211 10.87 14.99 -2.23
C ASP A 211 11.55 13.70 -2.70
N ALA A 212 11.15 12.54 -2.16
CA ALA A 212 11.65 11.25 -2.60
C ALA A 212 11.25 10.93 -4.05
N PHE A 213 10.00 11.24 -4.43
CA PHE A 213 9.50 11.02 -5.79
C PHE A 213 10.27 11.84 -6.83
N PHE A 214 10.53 13.13 -6.57
CA PHE A 214 11.28 13.97 -7.50
C PHE A 214 12.76 13.58 -7.58
N ALA A 215 13.36 13.15 -6.47
CA ALA A 215 14.72 12.60 -6.46
C ALA A 215 14.81 11.33 -7.33
N ASP A 216 13.94 10.35 -7.09
CA ASP A 216 13.88 9.10 -7.86
C ASP A 216 13.61 9.35 -9.35
N TYR A 217 12.68 10.26 -9.66
CA TYR A 217 12.36 10.63 -11.04
C TYR A 217 13.57 11.26 -11.74
N SER A 218 14.32 12.12 -11.05
CA SER A 218 15.51 12.76 -11.62
C SER A 218 16.61 11.74 -11.94
N GLU A 219 16.85 10.76 -11.05
CA GLU A 219 17.84 9.70 -11.26
C GLU A 219 17.41 8.75 -12.40
N ALA A 220 16.13 8.37 -12.43
CA ALA A 220 15.60 7.55 -13.51
C ALA A 220 15.68 8.26 -14.87
N HIS A 221 15.41 9.56 -14.92
CA HIS A 221 15.51 10.35 -16.15
C HIS A 221 16.96 10.46 -16.64
N LEU A 222 17.93 10.60 -15.73
CA LEU A 222 19.36 10.56 -16.06
C LEU A 222 19.74 9.21 -16.66
N LYS A 223 19.40 8.10 -16.00
CA LYS A 223 19.68 6.74 -16.53
C LYS A 223 19.01 6.49 -17.88
N LEU A 224 17.79 6.98 -18.09
CA LEU A 224 17.09 6.85 -19.37
C LEU A 224 17.76 7.70 -20.48
N SER A 225 18.27 8.88 -20.13
CA SER A 225 19.00 9.74 -21.06
C SER A 225 20.35 9.15 -21.49
N GLU A 226 21.01 8.41 -20.60
CA GLU A 226 22.25 7.68 -20.86
C GLU A 226 22.05 6.44 -21.73
N LEU A 227 20.84 5.87 -21.74
CA LEU A 227 20.48 4.68 -22.52
C LEU A 227 20.24 4.96 -24.01
N GLY A 228 20.42 6.20 -24.47
CA GLY A 228 20.55 6.58 -25.88
C GLY A 228 19.62 5.85 -26.84
N PHE A 229 18.49 6.47 -27.19
CA PHE A 229 17.84 6.15 -28.47
C PHE A 229 18.84 6.48 -29.59
N ALA A 230 19.62 5.48 -29.99
CA ALA A 230 20.32 5.51 -31.27
C ALA A 230 19.23 5.56 -32.33
N GLU A 231 19.00 6.74 -32.91
CA GLU A 231 18.22 6.89 -34.12
C GLU A 231 18.82 5.95 -35.19
N SER A 232 18.06 4.93 -35.57
CA SER A 232 18.34 4.05 -36.70
C SER A 232 17.78 4.62 -37.99
#